data_AF-A0A0J7KTI7-F1
#
_entry.id   AF-A0A0J7KTI7-F1
#
_cell.length_a   1.000
_cell.length_b   1.000
_cell.length_c   1.000
_cell.angle_alpha   90.00
_cell.angle_beta   90.00
_cell.angle_gamma   90.00
#
_symmetry.space_group_name_H-M   'P 1'
#
loop_
_entity.id
_entity.type
_entity.pdbx_description
1 polymer ?
#
loop_
_entity_poly.entity_id
_entity_poly.type
_entity_poly.pdbx_seq_one_letter_code
_entity_poly.pdbx_strand_id
1 'polypeptide(L)'
;MNGYELKTGLYSPDEVPKEHAKVGLSTHYNNTSIFKEIDEIILDTIAQRMNFTARQVPPTDNQSFGYQLPNGTEKIHAFRTEKISLCATIYRSFLLNAGCPQKLPNTNAERILLSGILLANITLVGLFSGLLYNSFAHDMYYPDIENLRDLDASGLLIALASFSLTDLFDDDGNSTLLRNLRGKLRYGENAVKNAAYYRNGSGFAKENYFPALSEEYVDVDGGPLLHLVKECPGTNVAHRGTFFLAYLLPKDSILQEGINAWIGQLNQAGLTVLWSKQTIQSLTIQNKALNKKNLAEMETSSFVPFNLSDVQSSFYMLLMGLSISAIVFFHEKGWLKARSLSRIERSNSESTR
;
A
#
# COMPACT_ATOMS: atom_id res chain seq x y z
N MET A 1 -23.96 -61.97 26.68
CA MET A 1 -23.60 -61.06 25.58
C MET A 1 -23.21 -59.73 26.22
N ASN A 2 -21.95 -59.33 26.06
CA ASN A 2 -21.39 -58.14 26.71
C ASN A 2 -21.85 -56.90 25.94
N GLY A 3 -22.80 -56.15 26.52
CA GLY A 3 -23.25 -54.87 25.95
C GLY A 3 -22.12 -53.84 26.07
N TYR A 4 -21.77 -53.20 24.96
CA TYR A 4 -20.88 -52.05 24.96
C TYR A 4 -21.74 -50.78 25.04
N GLU A 5 -21.40 -49.90 25.99
CA GLU A 5 -22.17 -48.70 26.31
C GLU A 5 -21.60 -47.51 25.54
N LEU A 6 -22.36 -46.99 24.56
CA LEU A 6 -21.99 -45.81 23.79
C LEU A 6 -22.61 -44.57 24.45
N LYS A 7 -21.78 -43.59 24.83
CA LYS A 7 -22.22 -42.37 25.51
C LYS A 7 -22.39 -41.23 24.51
N THR A 8 -23.62 -40.81 24.25
CA THR A 8 -23.92 -39.60 23.47
C THR A 8 -24.71 -38.63 24.35
N GLY A 9 -24.44 -37.33 24.20
CA GLY A 9 -25.04 -36.28 25.04
C GLY A 9 -25.91 -35.36 24.21
N LEU A 10 -27.19 -35.26 24.54
CA LEU A 10 -28.13 -34.33 23.92
C LEU A 10 -28.21 -33.04 24.76
N TYR A 11 -28.08 -31.88 24.14
CA TYR A 11 -28.34 -30.58 24.79
C TYR A 11 -29.78 -30.15 24.47
N SER A 12 -30.57 -29.84 25.49
CA SER A 12 -31.88 -29.22 25.31
C SER A 12 -31.92 -27.92 26.14
N PRO A 13 -32.06 -26.74 25.53
CA PRO A 13 -32.39 -25.54 26.28
C PRO A 13 -33.91 -25.51 26.51
N ASP A 14 -34.30 -25.28 27.76
CA ASP A 14 -35.69 -25.17 28.20
C ASP A 14 -36.42 -24.02 27.47
N GLU A 15 -37.61 -24.29 26.91
CA GLU A 15 -38.58 -23.25 26.53
C GLU A 15 -39.94 -23.48 27.19
N VAL A 16 -40.41 -22.44 27.86
CA VAL A 16 -41.76 -22.28 28.43
C VAL A 16 -42.69 -21.78 27.31
N PRO A 17 -43.94 -22.29 27.17
CA PRO A 17 -44.79 -21.92 26.05
C PRO A 17 -45.36 -20.51 26.22
N LYS A 18 -45.28 -19.69 25.16
CA LYS A 18 -46.12 -18.50 25.00
C LYS A 18 -46.73 -18.46 23.61
N GLU A 19 -48.04 -18.30 23.60
CA GLU A 19 -48.92 -18.20 22.44
C GLU A 19 -49.00 -16.74 21.93
N HIS A 20 -49.16 -16.64 20.60
CA HIS A 20 -49.68 -15.55 19.76
C HIS A 20 -48.88 -14.27 19.42
N ALA A 21 -48.53 -14.22 18.13
CA ALA A 21 -48.74 -13.12 17.16
C ALA A 21 -47.68 -12.00 17.01
N LYS A 22 -46.86 -12.07 15.95
CA LYS A 22 -47.00 -11.33 14.67
C LYS A 22 -45.70 -11.34 13.84
N VAL A 23 -45.93 -11.37 12.53
CA VAL A 23 -45.02 -11.27 11.38
C VAL A 23 -43.88 -10.25 11.55
N GLY A 24 -42.64 -10.70 11.31
CA GLY A 24 -41.46 -9.86 11.11
C GLY A 24 -40.28 -10.71 10.63
N LEU A 25 -39.89 -10.49 9.38
CA LEU A 25 -38.85 -11.23 8.65
C LEU A 25 -37.48 -11.09 9.32
N SER A 26 -36.92 -12.19 9.85
CA SER A 26 -35.48 -12.32 10.18
C SER A 26 -35.12 -13.80 10.15
N THR A 27 -34.45 -14.22 9.09
CA THR A 27 -33.91 -15.58 8.93
C THR A 27 -32.72 -15.77 9.88
N HIS A 28 -33.03 -16.19 11.11
CA HIS A 28 -32.04 -16.78 12.01
C HIS A 28 -32.10 -18.30 11.82
N TYR A 29 -31.14 -18.87 11.09
CA TYR A 29 -31.00 -20.32 11.01
C TYR A 29 -30.65 -20.84 12.41
N ASN A 30 -31.61 -21.54 13.02
CA ASN A 30 -31.44 -22.21 14.31
C ASN A 30 -30.81 -23.59 14.05
N ASN A 31 -29.47 -23.64 14.00
CA ASN A 31 -28.68 -24.84 13.70
C ASN A 31 -28.77 -25.95 14.76
N THR A 32 -29.63 -25.84 15.76
CA THR A 32 -29.69 -26.78 16.89
C THR A 32 -30.59 -27.98 16.64
N SER A 33 -31.63 -27.86 15.79
CA SER A 33 -32.49 -28.99 15.42
C SER A 33 -31.79 -30.00 14.50
N ILE A 34 -30.82 -29.54 13.71
CA ILE A 34 -30.07 -30.36 12.75
C ILE A 34 -29.22 -31.42 13.47
N PHE A 35 -28.58 -31.06 14.60
CA PHE A 35 -27.73 -32.00 15.33
C PHE A 35 -28.53 -33.06 16.10
N LYS A 36 -29.74 -32.72 16.56
CA LYS A 36 -30.64 -33.67 17.24
C LYS A 36 -31.08 -34.79 16.30
N GLU A 37 -31.41 -34.42 15.06
CA GLU A 37 -31.84 -35.34 14.00
C GLU A 37 -30.68 -36.22 13.51
N ILE A 38 -29.46 -35.65 13.41
CA ILE A 38 -28.26 -36.40 12.99
C ILE A 38 -27.83 -37.43 14.04
N ASP A 39 -27.85 -37.08 15.33
CA ASP A 39 -27.43 -38.00 16.39
C ASP A 39 -28.38 -39.19 16.53
N GLU A 40 -29.69 -38.98 16.35
CA GLU A 40 -30.68 -40.06 16.31
C GLU A 40 -30.48 -40.98 15.11
N ILE A 41 -30.26 -40.40 13.91
CA ILE A 41 -29.99 -41.16 12.68
C ILE A 41 -28.70 -41.98 12.81
N ILE A 42 -27.64 -41.42 13.41
CA ILE A 42 -26.37 -42.14 13.62
C ILE A 42 -26.56 -43.29 14.62
N LEU A 43 -27.28 -43.07 15.73
CA LEU A 43 -27.52 -44.12 16.72
C LEU A 43 -28.34 -45.28 16.15
N ASP A 44 -29.38 -44.97 15.39
CA ASP A 44 -30.23 -45.98 14.75
C ASP A 44 -29.43 -46.77 13.71
N THR A 45 -28.60 -46.10 12.91
CA THR A 45 -27.75 -46.75 11.91
C THR A 45 -26.76 -47.71 12.56
N ILE A 46 -26.15 -47.33 13.69
CA ILE A 46 -25.22 -48.18 14.43
C ILE A 46 -25.97 -49.37 15.08
N ALA A 47 -27.13 -49.12 15.68
CA ALA A 47 -27.97 -50.16 16.28
C ALA A 47 -28.40 -51.22 15.26
N GLN A 48 -28.81 -50.78 14.06
CA GLN A 48 -29.19 -51.66 12.95
C GLN A 48 -28.02 -52.51 12.44
N ARG A 49 -26.82 -51.91 12.30
CA ARG A 49 -25.63 -52.63 11.83
C ARG A 49 -25.03 -53.59 12.86
N MET A 50 -25.20 -53.29 14.15
CA MET A 50 -24.59 -54.06 15.24
C MET A 50 -25.59 -54.95 15.98
N ASN A 51 -26.84 -55.02 15.50
CA ASN A 51 -27.92 -55.87 15.98
C ASN A 51 -28.18 -55.76 17.49
N PHE A 52 -28.29 -54.53 17.98
CA PHE A 52 -28.71 -54.24 19.36
C PHE A 52 -29.86 -53.24 19.36
N THR A 53 -30.65 -53.23 20.44
CA THR A 53 -31.77 -52.29 20.62
C THR A 53 -31.33 -51.15 21.53
N ALA A 54 -31.31 -49.92 21.02
CA ALA A 54 -31.04 -48.75 21.84
C ALA A 54 -32.27 -48.42 22.71
N ARG A 55 -32.07 -48.24 24.02
CA ARG A 55 -33.09 -47.70 24.92
C ARG A 55 -32.70 -46.30 25.33
N GLN A 56 -33.52 -45.32 24.97
CA GLN A 56 -33.39 -43.97 25.48
C GLN A 56 -34.08 -43.88 26.85
N VAL A 57 -33.33 -43.47 27.87
CA VAL A 57 -33.90 -43.17 29.19
C VAL A 57 -33.79 -41.65 29.38
N PRO A 58 -34.92 -40.93 29.47
CA PRO A 58 -34.88 -39.49 29.66
C PRO A 58 -34.31 -39.15 31.05
N PRO A 59 -33.47 -38.10 31.17
CA PRO A 59 -32.95 -37.66 32.46
C PRO A 59 -34.09 -37.14 33.34
N THR A 60 -34.06 -37.45 34.64
CA THR A 60 -35.11 -37.07 35.62
C THR A 60 -35.11 -35.56 35.92
N ASP A 61 -34.00 -34.89 35.65
CA ASP A 61 -33.63 -33.56 36.17
C ASP A 61 -33.10 -32.60 35.08
N ASN A 62 -33.21 -32.98 33.80
CA ASN A 62 -32.95 -32.17 32.59
C ASN A 62 -31.57 -31.46 32.49
N GLN A 63 -30.66 -31.61 33.46
CA GLN A 63 -29.43 -30.79 33.54
C GLN A 63 -28.13 -31.55 33.86
N SER A 64 -28.16 -32.85 34.15
CA SER A 64 -26.95 -33.63 34.43
C SER A 64 -26.93 -35.00 33.77
N PHE A 65 -25.74 -35.40 33.32
CA PHE A 65 -25.47 -36.78 32.91
C PHE A 65 -24.95 -37.59 34.12
N GLY A 66 -25.64 -38.67 34.43
CA GLY A 66 -25.16 -39.73 35.31
C GLY A 66 -25.18 -41.06 34.56
N TYR A 67 -24.40 -42.03 35.02
CA TYR A 67 -24.60 -43.42 34.62
C TYR A 67 -25.09 -44.22 35.82
N GLN A 68 -25.98 -45.17 35.56
CA GLN A 68 -26.54 -46.02 36.59
C GLN A 68 -25.59 -47.20 36.80
N LEU A 69 -25.09 -47.37 38.01
CA LEU A 69 -24.29 -48.56 38.34
C LEU A 69 -25.22 -49.79 38.37
N PRO A 70 -24.73 -51.02 38.12
CA PRO A 70 -25.54 -52.24 38.05
C PRO A 70 -26.33 -52.57 39.34
N ASN A 71 -26.04 -51.86 40.42
CA ASN A 71 -26.65 -51.90 41.74
C ASN A 71 -27.66 -50.74 41.99
N GLY A 72 -28.09 -50.03 40.94
CA GLY A 72 -29.20 -49.06 40.99
C GLY A 72 -28.87 -47.72 41.65
N THR A 73 -27.60 -47.41 41.89
CA THR A 73 -27.15 -46.12 42.45
C THR A 73 -26.57 -45.24 41.36
N GLU A 74 -26.95 -43.96 41.35
CA GLU A 74 -26.54 -42.97 40.35
C GLU A 74 -25.39 -42.12 40.88
N LYS A 75 -24.33 -41.95 40.06
CA LYS A 75 -23.17 -41.12 40.40
C LYS A 75 -23.12 -39.94 39.43
N ILE A 76 -23.41 -38.74 39.94
CA ILE A 76 -23.48 -37.50 39.16
C ILE A 76 -22.09 -36.86 39.10
N HIS A 77 -21.59 -36.58 37.90
CA HIS A 77 -20.37 -35.80 37.70
C HIS A 77 -20.73 -34.35 37.35
N ALA A 78 -20.53 -33.43 38.30
CA ALA A 78 -20.70 -32.00 38.06
C ALA A 78 -19.51 -31.46 37.25
N PHE A 79 -19.75 -31.05 36.00
CA PHE A 79 -18.77 -30.30 35.22
C PHE A 79 -18.71 -28.86 35.74
N ARG A 80 -17.59 -28.48 36.35
CA ARG A 80 -17.30 -27.08 36.71
C ARG A 80 -16.73 -26.38 35.47
N THR A 81 -17.55 -25.63 34.76
CA THR A 81 -17.13 -24.77 33.64
C THR A 81 -16.44 -23.52 34.18
N GLU A 82 -15.10 -23.52 34.21
CA GLU A 82 -14.33 -22.29 34.36
C GLU A 82 -14.53 -21.42 33.11
N LYS A 83 -15.20 -20.27 33.26
CA LYS A 83 -15.26 -19.24 32.22
C LYS A 83 -13.86 -18.67 32.01
N ILE A 84 -13.13 -19.20 31.03
CA ILE A 84 -11.88 -18.59 30.57
C ILE A 84 -12.24 -17.28 29.87
N SER A 85 -11.85 -16.15 30.47
CA SER A 85 -12.03 -14.82 29.90
C SER A 85 -11.22 -14.70 28.61
N LEU A 86 -11.90 -14.56 27.47
CA LEU A 86 -11.32 -14.35 26.15
C LEU A 86 -10.30 -13.19 26.14
N CYS A 87 -10.59 -12.13 26.92
CA CYS A 87 -9.70 -10.98 27.08
C CYS A 87 -8.36 -11.36 27.75
N ALA A 88 -8.38 -12.30 28.70
CA ALA A 88 -7.17 -12.79 29.35
C ALA A 88 -6.32 -13.65 28.40
N THR A 89 -6.96 -14.44 27.52
CA THR A 89 -6.25 -15.20 26.48
C THR A 89 -5.62 -14.27 25.45
N ILE A 90 -6.33 -13.22 25.00
CA ILE A 90 -5.76 -12.20 24.10
C ILE A 90 -4.56 -11.48 24.74
N TYR A 91 -4.70 -11.05 25.99
CA TYR A 91 -3.63 -10.37 26.71
C TYR A 91 -2.38 -11.26 26.89
N ARG A 92 -2.58 -12.56 27.15
CA ARG A 92 -1.50 -13.54 27.21
C ARG A 92 -0.82 -13.72 25.85
N SER A 93 -1.60 -13.92 24.79
CA SER A 93 -1.06 -14.01 23.43
C SER A 93 -0.25 -12.75 23.05
N PHE A 94 -0.71 -11.56 23.43
CA PHE A 94 0.02 -10.32 23.20
C PHE A 94 1.36 -10.28 23.94
N LEU A 95 1.37 -10.60 25.24
CA LEU A 95 2.58 -10.62 26.06
C LEU A 95 3.61 -11.65 25.59
N LEU A 96 3.15 -12.81 25.12
CA LEU A 96 4.04 -13.82 24.54
C LEU A 96 4.69 -13.32 23.25
N ASN A 97 3.93 -12.61 22.39
CA ASN A 97 4.48 -11.99 21.19
C ASN A 97 5.45 -10.84 21.50
N ALA A 98 5.26 -10.15 22.62
CA ALA A 98 6.20 -9.15 23.13
C ALA A 98 7.46 -9.76 23.79
N GLY A 99 7.61 -11.09 23.80
CA GLY A 99 8.78 -11.78 24.36
C GLY A 99 8.78 -11.90 25.89
N CYS A 100 7.65 -11.61 26.56
CA CYS A 100 7.54 -11.79 28.00
C CYS A 100 7.39 -13.28 28.34
N PRO A 101 8.15 -13.82 29.32
CA PRO A 101 8.04 -15.22 29.71
C PRO A 101 6.66 -15.48 30.30
N GLN A 102 5.85 -16.28 29.60
CA GLN A 102 4.54 -16.69 30.05
C GLN A 102 4.43 -18.20 30.20
N LYS A 103 3.50 -18.63 31.05
CA LYS A 103 3.13 -20.04 31.16
C LYS A 103 2.49 -20.48 29.85
N LEU A 104 2.98 -21.59 29.30
CA LEU A 104 2.46 -22.18 28.07
C LEU A 104 0.97 -22.51 28.21
N PRO A 105 0.17 -22.37 27.13
CA PRO A 105 -1.25 -22.68 27.16
C PRO A 105 -1.49 -24.15 27.50
N ASN A 106 -2.46 -24.38 28.40
CA ASN A 106 -2.77 -25.72 28.90
C ASN A 106 -3.83 -26.43 28.04
N THR A 107 -4.58 -25.69 27.22
CA THR A 107 -5.65 -26.24 26.39
C THR A 107 -5.22 -26.42 24.94
N ASN A 108 -5.75 -27.45 24.28
CA ASN A 108 -5.46 -27.72 22.86
C ASN A 108 -5.98 -26.59 21.94
N ALA A 109 -7.09 -25.96 22.28
CA ALA A 109 -7.65 -24.83 21.52
C ALA A 109 -6.72 -23.60 21.56
N GLU A 110 -6.18 -23.24 22.72
CA GLU A 110 -5.22 -22.14 22.85
C GLU A 110 -3.91 -22.43 22.11
N ARG A 111 -3.45 -23.69 22.10
CA ARG A 111 -2.25 -24.10 21.35
C ARG A 111 -2.42 -23.97 19.85
N ILE A 112 -3.59 -24.35 19.31
CA ILE A 112 -3.90 -24.19 17.88
C ILE A 112 -3.97 -22.71 17.52
N LEU A 113 -4.64 -21.90 18.34
CA LEU A 113 -4.71 -20.44 18.14
C LEU A 113 -3.33 -19.80 18.19
N LEU A 114 -2.50 -20.17 19.15
CA LEU A 114 -1.13 -19.65 19.27
C LEU A 114 -0.26 -20.04 18.07
N SER A 115 -0.36 -21.30 17.61
CA SER A 115 0.34 -21.77 16.41
C SER A 115 -0.05 -20.95 15.18
N GLY A 116 -1.35 -20.66 15.00
CA GLY A 116 -1.83 -19.80 13.92
C GLY A 116 -1.28 -18.37 14.00
N ILE A 117 -1.23 -17.77 15.20
CA ILE A 117 -0.67 -16.43 15.42
C ILE A 117 0.83 -16.39 15.11
N LEU A 118 1.58 -17.41 15.55
CA LEU A 118 3.02 -17.50 15.28
C LEU A 118 3.30 -17.65 13.78
N LEU A 119 2.53 -18.51 13.09
CA LEU A 119 2.64 -18.67 11.64
C LEU A 119 2.32 -17.35 10.93
N ALA A 120 1.25 -16.67 11.32
CA ALA A 120 0.88 -15.36 10.77
C ALA A 120 1.99 -14.31 10.96
N ASN A 121 2.59 -14.25 12.16
CA ASN A 121 3.70 -13.32 12.43
C ASN A 121 4.93 -13.61 11.58
N ILE A 122 5.31 -14.88 11.41
CA ILE A 122 6.41 -15.27 10.53
C ILE A 122 6.11 -14.84 9.09
N THR A 123 4.90 -15.07 8.60
CA THR A 123 4.52 -14.65 7.24
C THR A 123 4.53 -13.14 7.06
N LEU A 124 4.06 -12.38 8.05
CA LEU A 124 4.02 -10.91 8.00
C LEU A 124 5.43 -10.31 8.03
N VAL A 125 6.30 -10.82 8.92
CA VAL A 125 7.71 -10.40 8.96
C VAL A 125 8.41 -10.74 7.65
N GLY A 126 8.16 -11.92 7.08
CA GLY A 126 8.70 -12.32 5.79
C GLY A 126 8.26 -11.40 4.64
N LEU A 127 6.97 -11.10 4.53
CA LEU A 127 6.44 -10.17 3.53
C LEU A 127 7.00 -8.76 3.68
N PHE A 128 7.04 -8.23 4.91
CA PHE A 128 7.59 -6.91 5.18
C PHE A 128 9.07 -6.83 4.81
N SER A 129 9.85 -7.84 5.19
CA SER A 129 11.28 -7.92 4.87
C SER A 129 11.52 -8.03 3.35
N GLY A 130 10.66 -8.76 2.63
CA GLY A 130 10.71 -8.85 1.17
C GLY A 130 10.39 -7.53 0.47
N LEU A 131 9.36 -6.80 0.92
CA LEU A 131 9.01 -5.48 0.39
C LEU A 131 10.12 -4.46 0.65
N LEU A 132 10.69 -4.48 1.86
CA LEU A 132 11.78 -3.61 2.26
C LEU A 132 13.04 -3.89 1.42
N TYR A 133 13.37 -5.16 1.19
CA TYR A 133 14.45 -5.54 0.29
C TYR A 133 14.22 -5.03 -1.14
N ASN A 134 13.01 -5.21 -1.68
CA ASN A 134 12.70 -4.74 -3.04
C ASN A 134 12.82 -3.21 -3.15
N SER A 135 12.38 -2.48 -2.13
CA SER A 135 12.48 -1.01 -2.06
C SER A 135 13.93 -0.50 -1.93
N PHE A 136 14.87 -1.33 -1.46
CA PHE A 136 16.28 -0.96 -1.35
C PHE A 136 17.13 -1.47 -2.51
N ALA A 137 16.70 -2.57 -3.15
CA ALA A 137 17.40 -3.13 -4.30
C ALA A 137 17.10 -2.35 -5.59
N HIS A 138 15.95 -1.71 -5.68
CA HIS A 138 15.54 -0.92 -6.84
C HIS A 138 15.17 0.49 -6.42
N ASP A 139 15.67 1.47 -7.17
CA ASP A 139 15.23 2.84 -7.03
C ASP A 139 13.75 2.96 -7.39
N MET A 140 12.95 3.44 -6.43
CA MET A 140 11.55 3.73 -6.67
C MET A 140 11.39 5.16 -7.15
N TYR A 141 11.06 5.33 -8.42
CA TYR A 141 10.75 6.62 -9.01
C TYR A 141 9.25 6.92 -8.88
N TYR A 142 8.92 8.21 -8.78
CA TYR A 142 7.54 8.65 -8.98
C TYR A 142 7.10 8.31 -10.41
N PRO A 143 5.80 8.05 -10.63
CA PRO A 143 5.30 7.80 -11.97
C PRO A 143 5.59 9.01 -12.87
N ASP A 144 6.02 8.74 -14.09
CA ASP A 144 6.32 9.76 -15.09
C ASP A 144 5.04 10.48 -15.56
N ILE A 145 5.23 11.74 -16.00
CA ILE A 145 4.16 12.58 -16.56
C ILE A 145 4.00 12.24 -18.05
N GLU A 146 2.96 11.48 -18.37
CA GLU A 146 2.74 10.99 -19.74
C GLU A 146 1.88 11.92 -20.60
N ASN A 147 0.95 12.66 -19.98
CA ASN A 147 -0.05 13.47 -20.68
C ASN A 147 -0.04 14.94 -20.23
N LEU A 148 -0.62 15.83 -21.04
CA LEU A 148 -0.75 17.27 -20.72
C LEU A 148 -1.69 17.53 -19.53
N ARG A 149 -2.65 16.63 -19.28
CA ARG A 149 -3.50 16.68 -18.08
C ARG A 149 -2.71 16.45 -16.80
N ASP A 150 -1.82 15.47 -16.84
CA ASP A 150 -0.95 15.13 -15.72
C ASP A 150 0.08 16.25 -15.50
N LEU A 151 0.53 16.88 -16.58
CA LEU A 151 1.37 18.08 -16.52
C LEU A 151 0.61 19.26 -15.88
N ASP A 152 -0.65 19.49 -16.22
CA ASP A 152 -1.46 20.53 -15.55
C ASP A 152 -1.61 20.22 -14.05
N ALA A 153 -1.93 18.97 -13.69
CA ALA A 153 -2.07 18.53 -12.31
C ALA A 153 -0.77 18.63 -11.50
N SER A 154 0.39 18.43 -12.15
CA SER A 154 1.71 18.51 -11.51
C SER A 154 2.07 19.92 -11.02
N GLY A 155 1.45 20.95 -11.61
CA GLY A 155 1.76 22.35 -11.27
C GLY A 155 3.14 22.82 -11.71
N LEU A 156 3.88 22.03 -12.50
CA LEU A 156 5.20 22.40 -13.00
C LEU A 156 5.12 23.60 -13.95
N LEU A 157 6.11 24.47 -13.87
CA LEU A 157 6.25 25.61 -14.77
C LEU A 157 6.79 25.15 -16.12
N ILE A 158 6.18 25.64 -17.20
CA ILE A 158 6.62 25.32 -18.56
C ILE A 158 7.52 26.46 -19.04
N ALA A 159 8.82 26.19 -19.12
CA ALA A 159 9.81 27.15 -19.56
C ALA A 159 9.92 27.16 -21.10
N LEU A 160 9.79 28.36 -21.67
CA LEU A 160 9.86 28.61 -23.10
C LEU A 160 11.21 29.22 -23.48
N ALA A 161 11.86 28.65 -24.50
CA ALA A 161 13.06 29.22 -25.09
C ALA A 161 12.76 30.43 -26.02
N SER A 162 11.55 30.51 -26.57
CA SER A 162 11.12 31.57 -27.47
C SER A 162 9.67 31.96 -27.22
N PHE A 163 9.37 33.26 -27.34
CA PHE A 163 8.01 33.81 -27.29
C PHE A 163 7.11 33.30 -28.42
N SER A 164 7.68 32.86 -29.55
CA SER A 164 6.92 32.33 -30.68
C SER A 164 6.19 31.02 -30.37
N LEU A 165 6.59 30.32 -29.30
CA LEU A 165 5.98 29.07 -28.86
C LEU A 165 4.78 29.29 -27.92
N THR A 166 4.51 30.54 -27.51
CA THR A 166 3.34 30.84 -26.67
C THR A 166 2.01 30.61 -27.43
N ASP A 167 2.04 30.76 -28.75
CA ASP A 167 0.90 30.54 -29.65
C ASP A 167 0.44 29.07 -29.66
N LEU A 168 1.25 28.13 -29.17
CA LEU A 168 0.89 26.71 -29.13
C LEU A 168 -0.22 26.34 -28.16
N PHE A 169 -0.44 27.22 -27.19
CA PHE A 169 -1.51 27.09 -26.22
C PHE A 169 -2.63 28.10 -26.50
N ASP A 170 -2.58 28.80 -27.64
CA ASP A 170 -3.74 29.51 -28.16
C ASP A 170 -4.62 28.49 -28.88
N ASP A 171 -5.74 28.16 -28.25
CA ASP A 171 -6.75 27.28 -28.81
C ASP A 171 -7.99 28.14 -29.10
N ASP A 172 -8.48 28.07 -30.34
CA ASP A 172 -9.77 28.65 -30.75
C ASP A 172 -10.94 27.94 -30.05
N GLY A 173 -10.73 26.69 -29.61
CA GLY A 173 -11.61 25.96 -28.71
C GLY A 173 -11.39 26.37 -27.27
N ASN A 174 -12.47 26.63 -26.51
CA ASN A 174 -12.44 26.97 -25.09
C ASN A 174 -11.97 25.81 -24.18
N SER A 175 -10.85 25.14 -24.48
CA SER A 175 -10.30 24.10 -23.63
C SER A 175 -9.70 24.72 -22.36
N THR A 176 -10.33 24.43 -21.23
CA THR A 176 -9.89 24.94 -19.92
C THR A 176 -8.46 24.51 -19.57
N LEU A 177 -8.04 23.35 -20.05
CA LEU A 177 -6.70 22.79 -19.88
C LEU A 177 -5.62 23.65 -20.55
N LEU A 178 -5.77 24.01 -21.83
CA LEU A 178 -4.75 24.80 -22.53
C LEU A 178 -4.65 26.21 -21.92
N ARG A 179 -5.76 26.79 -21.46
CA ARG A 179 -5.75 28.06 -20.73
C ARG A 179 -4.98 27.97 -19.41
N ASN A 180 -5.15 26.89 -18.63
CA ASN A 180 -4.40 26.68 -17.39
C ASN A 180 -2.91 26.51 -17.67
N LEU A 181 -2.55 25.71 -18.67
CA LEU A 181 -1.16 25.50 -19.10
C LEU A 181 -0.53 26.80 -19.60
N ARG A 182 -1.28 27.62 -20.36
CA ARG A 182 -0.83 28.96 -20.79
C ARG A 182 -0.49 29.85 -19.61
N GLY A 183 -1.28 29.82 -18.55
CA GLY A 183 -0.99 30.55 -17.30
C GLY A 183 0.28 30.10 -16.57
N LYS A 184 0.80 28.91 -16.88
CA LYS A 184 2.02 28.33 -16.29
C LYS A 184 3.27 28.54 -17.15
N LEU A 185 3.12 29.15 -18.33
CA LEU A 185 4.24 29.46 -19.20
C LEU A 185 5.11 30.55 -18.59
N ARG A 186 6.42 30.31 -18.56
CA ARG A 186 7.41 31.33 -18.21
C ARG A 186 8.53 31.37 -19.23
N TYR A 187 9.00 32.57 -19.53
CA TYR A 187 10.21 32.73 -20.30
C TYR A 187 11.41 32.37 -19.42
N GLY A 188 12.27 31.49 -19.91
CA GLY A 188 13.43 31.03 -19.17
C GLY A 188 14.43 30.35 -20.09
N GLU A 189 15.68 30.82 -20.04
CA GLU A 189 16.79 30.16 -20.71
C GLU A 189 17.11 28.84 -20.00
N ASN A 190 17.61 27.84 -20.74
CA ASN A 190 18.03 26.53 -20.20
C ASN A 190 16.91 25.71 -19.54
N ALA A 191 15.68 25.80 -20.05
CA ALA A 191 14.52 25.02 -19.61
C ALA A 191 14.82 23.52 -19.40
N VAL A 192 15.49 22.90 -20.38
CA VAL A 192 15.83 21.46 -20.36
C VAL A 192 16.82 21.12 -19.25
N LYS A 193 17.87 21.95 -19.08
CA LYS A 193 18.86 21.78 -18.01
C LYS A 193 18.22 21.94 -16.63
N ASN A 194 17.32 22.90 -16.49
CA ASN A 194 16.63 23.14 -15.23
C ASN A 194 15.69 21.98 -14.88
N ALA A 195 14.98 21.44 -15.88
CA ALA A 195 14.17 20.24 -15.72
C ALA A 195 15.00 19.04 -15.27
N ALA A 196 16.18 18.83 -15.87
CA ALA A 196 17.07 17.71 -15.54
C ALA A 196 17.60 17.76 -14.10
N TYR A 197 18.19 18.89 -13.68
CA TYR A 197 18.92 18.96 -12.40
C TYR A 197 18.06 19.47 -11.23
N TYR A 198 17.15 20.41 -11.47
CA TYR A 198 16.35 21.01 -10.39
C TYR A 198 14.96 20.40 -10.28
N ARG A 199 14.50 19.63 -11.27
CA ARG A 199 13.18 18.97 -11.31
C ARG A 199 12.02 19.92 -11.00
N ASN A 200 12.21 21.22 -11.27
CA ASN A 200 11.32 22.30 -10.86
C ASN A 200 10.52 22.90 -12.03
N GLY A 201 10.63 22.31 -13.21
CA GLY A 201 9.94 22.77 -14.40
C GLY A 201 10.00 21.75 -15.52
N SER A 202 9.30 22.08 -16.59
CA SER A 202 9.29 21.38 -17.86
C SER A 202 9.70 22.33 -18.98
N GLY A 203 10.04 21.80 -20.14
CA GLY A 203 10.48 22.59 -21.26
C GLY A 203 10.16 21.94 -22.60
N PHE A 204 10.26 22.72 -23.66
CA PHE A 204 10.08 22.22 -25.01
C PHE A 204 11.39 21.73 -25.62
N ALA A 205 11.32 20.57 -26.25
CA ALA A 205 12.38 20.04 -27.09
C ALA A 205 11.78 19.47 -28.37
N LYS A 206 12.58 19.42 -29.43
CA LYS A 206 12.20 18.68 -30.64
C LYS A 206 12.28 17.19 -30.35
N GLU A 207 11.22 16.45 -30.64
CA GLU A 207 11.15 15.00 -30.43
C GLU A 207 12.36 14.26 -31.03
N ASN A 208 12.71 14.58 -32.28
CA ASN A 208 13.85 13.96 -32.96
C ASN A 208 15.20 14.19 -32.27
N TYR A 209 15.32 15.24 -31.46
CA TYR A 209 16.55 15.59 -30.75
C TYR A 209 16.60 14.98 -29.33
N PHE A 210 15.47 14.45 -28.84
CA PHE A 210 15.37 13.85 -27.52
C PHE A 210 16.41 12.74 -27.25
N PRO A 211 16.71 11.81 -28.19
CA PRO A 211 17.73 10.78 -27.94
C PRO A 211 19.13 11.32 -27.65
N ALA A 212 19.47 12.50 -28.16
CA ALA A 212 20.73 13.14 -27.86
C ALA A 212 20.71 13.85 -26.50
N LEU A 213 19.57 14.47 -26.14
CA LEU A 213 19.36 15.11 -24.83
C LEU A 213 19.32 14.08 -23.70
N SER A 214 18.67 12.93 -23.89
CA SER A 214 18.62 11.86 -22.89
C SER A 214 20.00 11.28 -22.59
N GLU A 215 20.90 11.29 -23.57
CA GLU A 215 22.30 10.88 -23.42
C GLU A 215 23.20 12.03 -22.96
N GLU A 216 22.74 13.28 -22.96
CA GLU A 216 23.47 14.42 -22.39
C GLU A 216 23.19 14.54 -20.89
N TYR A 217 21.93 14.43 -20.49
CA TYR A 217 21.47 14.57 -19.12
C TYR A 217 21.24 13.21 -18.47
N VAL A 218 22.32 12.66 -17.93
CA VAL A 218 22.35 11.35 -17.27
C VAL A 218 22.75 11.53 -15.81
N ASP A 219 22.13 10.74 -14.92
CA ASP A 219 22.44 10.71 -13.49
C ASP A 219 23.77 9.99 -13.22
N VAL A 220 24.28 10.08 -12.00
CA VAL A 220 25.52 9.43 -11.56
C VAL A 220 25.48 7.92 -11.81
N ASP A 221 24.30 7.31 -11.72
CA ASP A 221 24.08 5.87 -11.91
C ASP A 221 23.86 5.47 -13.39
N GLY A 222 23.92 6.42 -14.33
CA GLY A 222 23.73 6.16 -15.75
C GLY A 222 22.26 6.20 -16.22
N GLY A 223 21.31 6.54 -15.34
CA GLY A 223 19.89 6.70 -15.67
C GLY A 223 19.56 8.04 -16.35
N PRO A 224 18.56 8.11 -17.25
CA PRO A 224 18.17 9.37 -17.89
C PRO A 224 17.48 10.31 -16.88
N LEU A 225 17.91 11.59 -16.84
CA LEU A 225 17.30 12.61 -15.96
C LEU A 225 16.06 13.27 -16.56
N LEU A 226 15.77 12.99 -17.83
CA LEU A 226 14.69 13.63 -18.58
C LEU A 226 13.70 12.59 -19.09
N HIS A 227 12.43 12.91 -18.93
CA HIS A 227 11.31 12.16 -19.48
C HIS A 227 10.63 12.97 -20.60
N LEU A 228 10.29 12.32 -21.72
CA LEU A 228 9.56 12.93 -22.82
C LEU A 228 8.06 12.69 -22.66
N VAL A 229 7.31 13.77 -22.42
CA VAL A 229 5.84 13.73 -22.45
C VAL A 229 5.37 13.38 -23.87
N LYS A 230 4.55 12.33 -24.01
CA LYS A 230 4.11 11.82 -25.32
C LYS A 230 3.10 12.73 -26.03
N GLU A 231 2.35 13.51 -25.26
CA GLU A 231 1.33 14.44 -25.77
C GLU A 231 1.92 15.83 -26.03
N CYS A 232 1.77 16.34 -27.27
CA CYS A 232 2.20 17.68 -27.66
C CYS A 232 0.99 18.65 -27.69
N PRO A 233 1.14 19.88 -27.17
CA PRO A 233 0.09 20.90 -27.30
C PRO A 233 0.04 21.39 -28.75
N GLY A 234 -1.06 21.09 -29.43
CA GLY A 234 -1.31 21.46 -30.82
C GLY A 234 -2.74 21.06 -31.21
N THR A 235 -3.56 22.05 -31.53
CA THR A 235 -4.98 21.93 -31.82
C THR A 235 -5.25 21.00 -33.01
N ASN A 236 -6.16 20.05 -32.79
CA ASN A 236 -6.72 19.08 -33.73
C ASN A 236 -5.81 17.91 -34.14
N VAL A 237 -6.36 16.71 -33.94
CA VAL A 237 -5.85 15.36 -34.24
C VAL A 237 -5.29 15.20 -35.68
N ALA A 238 -5.58 16.12 -36.60
CA ALA A 238 -5.08 16.12 -37.97
C ALA A 238 -3.70 16.80 -38.14
N HIS A 239 -3.29 17.69 -37.23
CA HIS A 239 -2.02 18.42 -37.29
C HIS A 239 -1.29 18.30 -35.96
N ARG A 240 -0.66 17.13 -35.73
CA ARG A 240 0.32 16.91 -34.67
C ARG A 240 1.46 17.95 -34.78
N GLY A 241 1.31 19.12 -34.17
CA GLY A 241 2.37 20.11 -33.88
C GLY A 241 3.51 20.18 -34.91
N THR A 242 3.21 20.16 -36.21
CA THR A 242 4.24 20.11 -37.25
C THR A 242 4.72 21.52 -37.47
N PHE A 243 5.80 21.89 -36.78
CA PHE A 243 6.50 23.12 -37.09
C PHE A 243 7.34 22.91 -38.34
N PHE A 244 6.98 23.63 -39.40
CA PHE A 244 7.83 23.72 -40.57
C PHE A 244 8.86 24.81 -40.33
N LEU A 245 10.13 24.43 -40.43
CA LEU A 245 11.19 25.42 -40.51
C LEU A 245 11.18 25.99 -41.93
N ALA A 246 10.89 27.29 -42.04
CA ALA A 246 10.89 28.01 -43.31
C ALA A 246 12.02 29.02 -43.35
N TYR A 247 12.57 29.24 -44.54
CA TYR A 247 13.51 30.32 -44.77
C TYR A 247 12.72 31.58 -45.13
N LEU A 248 12.91 32.66 -44.36
CA LEU A 248 12.20 33.91 -44.58
C LEU A 248 12.93 34.73 -45.64
N LEU A 249 12.20 35.09 -46.70
CA LEU A 249 12.70 35.95 -47.78
C LEU A 249 11.90 37.27 -47.80
N PRO A 250 12.53 38.39 -48.21
CA PRO A 250 11.81 39.63 -48.48
C PRO A 250 10.68 39.41 -49.49
N LYS A 251 9.59 40.15 -49.32
CA LYS A 251 8.46 40.14 -50.24
C LYS A 251 8.95 40.52 -51.65
N ASP A 252 8.51 39.76 -52.66
CA ASP A 252 8.85 39.92 -54.08
C ASP A 252 10.33 39.62 -54.42
N SER A 253 11.02 38.82 -53.62
CA SER A 253 12.38 38.36 -53.93
C SER A 253 12.40 37.46 -55.16
N ILE A 254 13.22 37.82 -56.15
CA ILE A 254 13.49 37.02 -57.36
C ILE A 254 14.03 35.61 -57.05
N LEU A 255 14.55 35.39 -55.83
CA LEU A 255 15.14 34.13 -55.40
C LEU A 255 14.11 33.15 -54.83
N GLN A 256 12.87 33.57 -54.60
CA GLN A 256 11.84 32.74 -53.96
C GLN A 256 11.60 31.44 -54.72
N GLU A 257 11.41 31.51 -56.04
CA GLU A 257 11.16 30.32 -56.86
C GLU A 257 12.38 29.40 -56.92
N GLY A 258 13.57 29.98 -57.12
CA GLY A 258 14.83 29.23 -57.18
C GLY A 258 15.12 28.48 -55.88
N ILE A 259 15.01 29.16 -54.74
CA ILE A 259 15.24 28.57 -53.41
C ILE A 259 14.19 27.50 -53.11
N ASN A 260 12.91 27.74 -53.39
CA ASN A 260 11.87 26.74 -53.16
C ASN A 260 12.06 25.50 -54.04
N ALA A 261 12.46 25.65 -55.31
CA ALA A 261 12.76 24.53 -56.19
C ALA A 261 13.96 23.72 -55.68
N TRP A 262 15.01 24.38 -55.22
CA TRP A 262 16.19 23.74 -54.63
C TRP A 262 15.85 22.98 -53.35
N ILE A 263 15.13 23.61 -52.41
CA ILE A 263 14.66 22.95 -51.19
C ILE A 263 13.78 21.75 -51.52
N GLY A 264 12.90 21.89 -52.53
CA GLY A 264 12.06 20.81 -53.03
C GLY A 264 12.88 19.62 -53.53
N GLN A 265 13.91 19.87 -54.36
CA GLN A 265 14.81 18.83 -54.85
C GLN A 265 15.60 18.15 -53.72
N LEU A 266 16.12 18.92 -52.76
CA LEU A 266 16.83 18.38 -51.59
C LEU A 266 15.94 17.50 -50.72
N ASN A 267 14.69 17.90 -50.52
CA ASN A 267 13.69 17.10 -49.79
C ASN A 267 13.29 15.84 -50.57
N GLN A 268 13.05 15.94 -51.89
CA GLN A 268 12.72 14.79 -52.74
C GLN A 268 13.86 13.77 -52.79
N ALA A 269 15.10 14.24 -52.81
CA ALA A 269 16.28 13.38 -52.74
C ALA A 269 16.55 12.83 -51.33
N GLY A 270 15.80 13.26 -50.31
CA GLY A 270 15.91 12.78 -48.94
C GLY A 270 17.15 13.25 -48.17
N LEU A 271 17.89 14.24 -48.70
CA LEU A 271 19.14 14.71 -48.09
C LEU A 271 18.89 15.35 -46.72
N THR A 272 17.78 16.06 -46.56
CA THR A 272 17.43 16.72 -45.29
C THR A 272 17.17 15.72 -44.16
N VAL A 273 16.48 14.62 -44.46
CA VAL A 273 16.26 13.51 -43.52
C VAL A 273 17.56 12.82 -43.18
N LEU A 274 18.40 12.56 -44.19
CA LEU A 274 19.71 11.93 -44.01
C LEU A 274 20.60 12.77 -43.08
N TRP A 275 20.74 14.07 -43.36
CA TRP A 275 21.55 14.97 -42.55
C TRP A 275 21.02 15.09 -41.14
N SER A 276 19.70 15.25 -40.96
CA SER A 276 19.09 15.29 -39.62
C SER A 276 19.45 14.03 -38.83
N LYS A 277 19.27 12.84 -39.42
CA LYS A 277 19.57 11.57 -38.77
C LYS A 277 21.06 11.44 -38.43
N GLN A 278 21.94 11.79 -39.37
CA GLN A 278 23.39 11.74 -39.17
C GLN A 278 23.86 12.71 -38.08
N THR A 279 23.33 13.93 -38.05
CA THR A 279 23.67 14.92 -37.02
C THR A 279 23.22 14.45 -35.65
N ILE A 280 21.97 13.97 -35.51
CA ILE A 280 21.47 13.43 -34.24
C ILE A 280 22.31 12.24 -33.79
N GLN A 281 22.55 11.28 -34.69
CA GLN A 281 23.33 10.09 -34.37
C GLN A 281 24.76 10.42 -33.94
N SER A 282 25.43 11.34 -34.66
CA SER A 282 26.78 11.80 -34.31
C SER A 282 26.80 12.41 -32.92
N LEU A 283 25.82 13.26 -32.60
CA LEU A 283 25.69 13.90 -31.30
C LEU A 283 25.43 12.88 -30.18
N THR A 284 24.50 11.94 -30.39
CA THR A 284 24.21 10.85 -29.46
C THR A 284 25.48 10.04 -29.15
N ILE A 285 26.26 9.69 -30.17
CA ILE A 285 27.51 8.93 -29.98
C ILE A 285 28.54 9.75 -29.20
N GLN A 286 28.67 11.05 -29.49
CA GLN A 286 29.59 11.94 -28.78
C GLN A 286 29.22 12.06 -27.30
N ASN A 287 27.94 12.33 -26.98
CA ASN A 287 27.45 12.46 -25.61
C ASN A 287 27.63 11.15 -24.84
N LYS A 288 27.28 10.02 -25.46
CA LYS A 288 27.49 8.69 -24.86
C LYS A 288 28.95 8.39 -24.57
N ALA A 289 29.86 8.77 -25.47
CA ALA A 289 31.29 8.60 -25.27
C ALA A 289 31.84 9.49 -24.14
N LEU A 290 31.30 10.71 -23.99
CA LEU A 290 31.62 11.61 -22.89
C LEU A 290 31.14 11.04 -21.55
N ASN A 291 29.88 10.61 -21.48
CA ASN A 291 29.31 10.06 -20.26
C ASN A 291 29.98 8.75 -19.84
N LYS A 292 30.35 7.88 -20.78
CA LYS A 292 31.10 6.67 -20.46
C LYS A 292 32.44 6.97 -19.79
N LYS A 293 33.12 8.06 -20.18
CA LYS A 293 34.37 8.49 -19.52
C LYS A 293 34.10 8.97 -18.10
N ASN A 294 33.08 9.80 -17.92
CA ASN A 294 32.68 10.32 -16.60
C ASN A 294 32.24 9.18 -15.67
N LEU A 295 31.48 8.21 -16.18
CA LEU A 295 31.00 7.05 -15.43
C LEU A 295 32.15 6.13 -15.02
N ALA A 296 33.12 5.87 -15.91
CA ALA A 296 34.29 5.06 -15.59
C ALA A 296 35.17 5.69 -14.49
N GLU A 297 35.14 7.02 -14.36
CA GLU A 297 35.79 7.73 -13.26
C GLU A 297 35.00 7.57 -11.94
N MET A 298 33.67 7.59 -12.01
CA MET A 298 32.76 7.51 -10.85
C MET A 298 32.49 6.08 -10.33
N GLU A 299 32.55 5.04 -11.18
CA GLU A 299 32.32 3.63 -10.82
C GLU A 299 33.25 3.13 -9.70
N THR A 300 34.37 3.81 -9.47
CA THR A 300 35.27 3.53 -8.34
C THR A 300 34.66 3.83 -6.96
N SER A 301 33.47 4.44 -6.90
CA SER A 301 32.83 4.94 -5.67
C SER A 301 31.36 4.50 -5.44
N SER A 302 30.80 3.64 -6.29
CA SER A 302 29.34 3.45 -6.45
C SER A 302 28.59 2.70 -5.34
N PHE A 303 29.18 2.48 -4.17
CA PHE A 303 28.39 2.00 -3.03
C PHE A 303 27.83 3.22 -2.29
N VAL A 304 26.56 3.55 -2.53
CA VAL A 304 25.85 4.57 -1.75
C VAL A 304 25.61 3.99 -0.34
N PRO A 305 26.32 4.48 0.70
CA PRO A 305 26.09 3.99 2.05
C PRO A 305 24.78 4.55 2.60
N PHE A 306 24.05 3.75 3.38
CA PHE A 306 22.88 4.24 4.12
C PHE A 306 23.27 5.42 5.01
N ASN A 307 22.48 6.50 4.93
CA ASN A 307 22.70 7.68 5.74
C ASN A 307 21.83 7.62 7.01
N LEU A 308 22.22 8.38 8.04
CA LEU A 308 21.47 8.43 9.30
C LEU A 308 20.03 8.94 9.09
N SER A 309 19.79 9.74 8.03
CA SER A 309 18.47 10.20 7.62
C SER A 309 17.50 9.08 7.29
N ASP A 310 18.00 7.95 6.77
CA ASP A 310 17.16 6.88 6.27
C ASP A 310 16.65 6.00 7.42
N VAL A 311 17.42 5.93 8.52
CA VAL A 311 17.12 5.13 9.72
C VAL A 311 16.51 5.97 10.85
N GLN A 312 16.39 7.29 10.69
CA GLN A 312 15.90 8.21 11.74
C GLN A 312 14.51 7.81 12.29
N SER A 313 13.63 7.27 11.43
CA SER A 313 12.28 6.82 11.81
C SER A 313 12.32 5.76 12.92
N SER A 314 13.26 4.82 12.84
CA SER A 314 13.47 3.78 13.86
C SER A 314 13.87 4.38 15.22
N PHE A 315 14.69 5.44 15.21
CA PHE A 315 15.08 6.15 16.44
C PHE A 315 13.90 6.92 17.04
N TYR A 316 13.05 7.55 16.22
CA TYR A 316 11.83 8.21 16.71
C TYR A 316 10.83 7.21 17.32
N MET A 317 10.66 6.04 16.71
CA MET A 317 9.82 4.96 17.26
C MET A 317 10.34 4.46 18.62
N LEU A 318 11.66 4.27 18.75
CA LEU A 318 12.29 3.90 20.01
C LEU A 318 12.09 4.98 21.09
N LEU A 319 12.33 6.25 20.73
CA LEU A 319 12.15 7.38 21.64
C LEU A 319 10.71 7.49 22.13
N MET A 320 9.74 7.32 21.22
CA MET A 320 8.32 7.32 21.55
C MET A 320 7.97 6.17 22.51
N GLY A 321 8.46 4.96 22.23
CA GLY A 321 8.25 3.79 23.10
C GLY A 321 8.84 3.98 24.50
N LEU A 322 10.07 4.49 24.59
CA LEU A 322 10.73 4.80 25.88
C LEU A 322 10.00 5.91 26.64
N SER A 323 9.50 6.92 25.93
CA SER A 323 8.73 8.02 26.53
C SER A 323 7.42 7.51 27.14
N ILE A 324 6.69 6.66 26.41
CA ILE A 324 5.46 6.02 26.91
C ILE A 324 5.77 5.14 28.12
N SER A 325 6.83 4.33 28.05
CA SER A 325 7.27 3.48 29.16
C SER A 325 7.62 4.31 30.40
N ALA A 326 8.32 5.43 30.24
CA ALA A 326 8.64 6.34 31.33
C ALA A 326 7.38 6.96 31.95
N ILE A 327 6.40 7.38 31.14
CA ILE A 327 5.12 7.92 31.63
C ILE A 327 4.38 6.87 32.48
N VAL A 328 4.30 5.63 32.00
CA VAL A 328 3.66 4.52 32.73
C VAL A 328 4.40 4.25 34.04
N PHE A 329 5.74 4.22 34.03
CA PHE A 329 6.54 4.04 35.24
C PHE A 329 6.32 5.15 36.29
N PHE A 330 6.27 6.42 35.86
CA PHE A 330 5.99 7.54 36.76
C PHE A 330 4.56 7.54 37.30
N HIS A 331 3.61 7.04 36.51
CA HIS A 331 2.23 6.84 36.94
C HIS A 331 2.13 5.73 37.99
N GLU A 332 2.72 4.56 37.73
CA GLU A 332 2.72 3.40 38.62
C GLU A 332 3.37 3.69 39.97
N LYS A 333 4.51 4.40 39.97
CA LYS A 333 5.22 4.78 41.20
C LYS A 333 4.51 5.89 42.00
N GLY A 334 3.38 6.41 41.52
CA GLY A 334 2.56 7.41 42.22
C GLY A 334 3.15 8.82 42.26
N TRP A 335 4.26 9.08 41.54
CA TRP A 335 4.89 10.41 41.51
C TRP A 335 4.01 11.48 40.86
N LEU A 336 3.16 11.09 39.91
CA LEU A 336 2.17 12.00 39.32
C LEU A 336 1.02 12.34 40.29
N LYS A 337 0.71 11.46 41.26
CA LYS A 337 -0.34 11.67 42.26
C LYS A 337 0.16 12.45 43.48
N ALA A 338 1.41 12.26 43.88
CA ALA A 338 2.05 13.01 44.98
C ALA A 338 2.19 14.52 44.70
N ARG A 339 2.25 14.92 43.41
CA ARG A 339 2.36 16.34 43.02
C ARG A 339 1.02 17.08 42.99
N SER A 340 -0.13 16.39 42.95
CA SER A 340 -1.45 17.04 43.07
C SER A 340 -1.86 17.26 44.52
N LEU A 341 -1.47 16.36 45.43
CA LEU A 341 -1.73 16.49 46.87
C LEU A 341 -0.93 17.64 47.53
N SER A 342 0.33 17.84 47.14
CA SER A 342 1.14 18.97 47.67
C SER A 342 0.69 20.35 47.15
N ARG A 343 -0.11 20.41 46.08
CA ARG A 343 -0.71 21.66 45.58
C ARG A 343 -2.05 21.97 46.26
N ILE A 344 -2.80 20.96 46.70
CA ILE A 344 -4.05 21.13 47.46
C ILE A 344 -3.74 21.55 48.91
N GLU A 345 -2.71 20.94 49.52
CA GLU A 345 -2.34 21.22 50.91
C GLU A 345 -1.75 22.63 51.13
N ARG A 346 -1.13 23.21 50.09
CA ARG A 346 -0.63 24.60 50.12
C ARG A 346 -1.73 25.65 49.92
N SER A 347 -2.87 25.28 49.32
CA SER A 347 -4.02 26.20 49.17
C SER A 347 -4.90 26.29 50.42
N ASN A 348 -4.88 25.26 51.27
CA ASN A 348 -5.67 25.24 52.51
C ASN A 348 -4.96 25.89 53.70
N SER A 349 -3.66 26.15 53.64
CA SER A 349 -2.92 26.81 54.73
C SER A 349 -2.83 28.35 54.61
N GLU A 350 -3.21 28.93 53.47
CA GLU A 350 -3.29 30.39 53.29
C GLU A 350 -4.71 30.97 53.50
N SER A 351 -5.72 30.13 53.75
CA SER A 351 -7.12 30.57 53.97
C SER A 351 -7.53 30.65 55.46
N THR A 352 -6.62 30.38 56.39
CA THR A 352 -6.86 30.49 57.83
C THR A 352 -5.83 31.37 58.51
N ARG A 353 -5.75 32.64 58.12
CA ARG A 353 -5.10 33.67 58.92
C ARG A 353 -5.83 34.99 58.89
#